data_AF-A0A8T1XQS0-F1
#
_entry.id   AF-A0A8T1XQS0-F1
#
_cell.length_a   1.000
_cell.length_b   1.000
_cell.length_c   1.000
_cell.angle_alpha   90.00
_cell.angle_beta   90.00
_cell.angle_gamma   90.00
#
_symmetry.space_group_name_H-M   'P 1'
#
loop_
_entity.id
_entity.type
_entity.pdbx_description
1 polymer ?
#
loop_
_entity_poly.entity_id
_entity_poly.type
_entity_poly.pdbx_seq_one_letter_code
_entity_poly.pdbx_strand_id
1 'polypeptide(L)' 'MENPNFDTLPEDLQKEILLRLPLKSLGVCLCVSKQWRSLIGSQEFRDLYSSRWKTPNDLRQALIYLLLW' A
#
# COMPACT_ATOMS: atom_id res chain seq x y z
N MET A 1 -29.29 0.07 8.86
CA MET A 1 -28.03 0.51 9.47
C MET A 1 -26.97 0.41 8.41
N GLU A 2 -26.49 1.55 7.91
CA GLU A 2 -25.39 1.56 6.94
C GLU A 2 -24.11 1.18 7.68
N ASN A 3 -23.41 0.14 7.21
CA ASN A 3 -22.08 -0.19 7.71
C ASN A 3 -21.11 0.79 7.06
N PRO A 4 -20.37 1.61 7.84
CA PRO A 4 -19.35 2.49 7.28
C PRO A 4 -18.29 1.62 6.61
N ASN A 5 -18.17 1.77 5.29
CA ASN A 5 -17.15 1.10 4.49
C ASN A 5 -15.84 1.89 4.57
N PHE A 6 -14.72 1.25 4.29
CA PHE A 6 -13.42 1.88 4.25
C PHE A 6 -13.37 3.13 3.35
N ASP A 7 -14.13 3.12 2.25
CA ASP A 7 -14.18 4.23 1.29
C ASP A 7 -14.81 5.51 1.89
N THR A 8 -15.52 5.43 3.03
CA THR A 8 -16.04 6.62 3.73
C THR A 8 -15.01 7.29 4.63
N LEU A 9 -13.85 6.67 4.85
CA LEU A 9 -12.77 7.28 5.62
C LEU A 9 -12.10 8.41 4.82
N PRO A 10 -11.60 9.47 5.47
CA PRO A 10 -10.69 10.42 4.85
C PRO A 10 -9.51 9.72 4.17
N GLU A 11 -9.08 10.25 3.03
CA GLU A 11 -8.01 9.67 2.20
C GLU A 11 -6.72 9.45 3.01
N ASP A 12 -6.35 10.38 3.89
CA ASP A 12 -5.14 10.29 4.72
C ASP A 12 -5.18 9.07 5.65
N LEU A 13 -6.34 8.75 6.21
CA LEU A 13 -6.52 7.57 7.05
C LEU A 13 -6.48 6.29 6.22
N GLN A 14 -7.04 6.30 5.01
CA GLN A 14 -6.93 5.18 4.08
C GLN A 14 -5.46 4.90 3.75
N LYS A 15 -4.69 5.95 3.41
CA LYS A 15 -3.25 5.88 3.15
C LYS A 15 -2.50 5.32 4.37
N GLU A 16 -2.73 5.84 5.57
CA GLU A 16 -2.06 5.37 6.79
C GLU A 16 -2.34 3.89 7.10
N ILE A 17 -3.56 3.41 6.86
CA ILE A 17 -3.89 1.99 7.03
C ILE A 17 -3.15 1.14 5.99
N LEU A 18 -3.22 1.55 4.72
CA LEU A 18 -2.55 0.86 3.62
C LEU A 18 -1.03 0.81 3.79
N LEU A 19 -0.42 1.89 4.30
CA LEU A 19 1.02 1.97 4.58
C LEU A 19 1.50 0.97 5.64
N ARG A 20 0.60 0.45 6.48
CA ARG A 20 0.93 -0.55 7.52
C ARG A 20 0.83 -1.98 7.00
N LEU A 21 0.30 -2.20 5.80
CA LEU A 21 0.15 -3.53 5.24
C LEU A 21 1.47 -4.00 4.61
N PRO A 22 1.84 -5.28 4.74
CA PRO A 22 2.94 -5.86 3.98
C PRO A 22 2.66 -5.82 2.47
N LEU A 23 3.72 -5.78 1.64
CA LEU A 23 3.55 -5.56 0.20
C LEU A 23 2.70 -6.66 -0.49
N LYS A 24 2.78 -7.91 -0.02
CA LYS A 24 1.92 -8.99 -0.51
C LYS A 24 0.43 -8.69 -0.33
N SER A 25 0.06 -8.10 0.81
CA SER A 25 -1.32 -7.71 1.08
C SER A 25 -1.73 -6.51 0.22
N LEU A 26 -0.82 -5.53 0.04
CA LEU A 26 -1.02 -4.41 -0.86
C LEU A 26 -1.27 -4.83 -2.32
N GLY A 27 -0.59 -5.89 -2.77
CA GLY A 27 -0.83 -6.47 -4.10
C GLY A 27 -2.28 -6.91 -4.31
N VAL A 28 -2.90 -7.50 -3.29
CA VAL A 28 -4.34 -7.86 -3.33
C VAL A 28 -5.21 -6.61 -3.27
N CYS A 29 -4.85 -5.63 -2.44
CA CYS A 29 -5.56 -4.35 -2.30
C CYS A 29 -5.69 -3.56 -3.62
N LEU A 30 -4.72 -3.69 -4.54
CA LEU A 30 -4.80 -3.09 -5.88
C LEU A 30 -6.00 -3.58 -6.71
N CYS A 31 -6.54 -4.75 -6.38
CA CYS A 31 -7.66 -5.38 -7.08
C CYS A 31 -9.01 -5.18 -6.37
N VAL A 32 -9.02 -4.62 -5.17
CA VAL A 32 -10.24 -4.47 -4.36
C VAL A 32 -11.14 -3.37 -4.90
N SER A 33 -10.57 -2.21 -5.26
CA SER A 33 -11.33 -1.11 -5.88
C SER A 33 -10.45 -0.19 -6.72
N LYS A 34 -11.08 0.59 -7.60
CA LYS A 34 -10.38 1.60 -8.42
C LYS A 34 -9.72 2.68 -7.56
N GLN A 35 -10.36 3.08 -6.46
CA GLN A 35 -9.84 4.09 -5.54
C GLN A 35 -8.56 3.60 -4.85
N TRP A 36 -8.56 2.36 -4.37
CA TRP A 36 -7.39 1.78 -3.70
C TRP A 36 -6.23 1.62 -4.67
N ARG A 37 -6.52 1.19 -5.91
CA ARG A 37 -5.52 1.14 -6.98
C ARG A 37 -4.89 2.49 -7.25
N SER A 38 -5.70 3.56 -7.30
CA SER A 38 -5.21 4.93 -7.50
C SER A 38 -4.33 5.39 -6.32
N LEU A 39 -4.74 5.12 -5.08
CA LEU A 39 -3.99 5.48 -3.89
C LEU A 39 -2.63 4.79 -3.83
N ILE A 40 -2.63 3.46 -3.94
CA ILE A 40 -1.41 2.64 -3.85
C ILE A 40 -0.48 2.91 -5.04
N GLY A 41 -1.05 3.21 -6.21
CA GLY A 41 -0.29 3.53 -7.42
C GLY A 41 0.33 4.93 -7.45
N SER A 42 -0.07 5.83 -6.53
CA SER A 42 0.45 7.20 -6.49
C SER A 42 1.94 7.24 -6.11
N GLN A 43 2.66 8.21 -6.67
CA GLN A 43 4.08 8.39 -6.36
C GLN A 43 4.30 8.68 -4.87
N GLU A 44 3.46 9.55 -4.30
CA GLU A 44 3.44 9.89 -2.88
C GLU A 44 3.35 8.64 -1.99
N PHE A 45 2.40 7.74 -2.28
CA PHE A 45 2.23 6.51 -1.50
C PHE A 45 3.47 5.61 -1.59
N ARG A 46 4.06 5.47 -2.79
CA ARG A 46 5.26 4.64 -2.99
C ARG A 46 6.47 5.19 -2.24
N ASP A 47 6.63 6.51 -2.21
CA ASP A 47 7.73 7.16 -1.49
C ASP A 47 7.57 7.00 0.02
N LEU A 48 6.36 7.23 0.55
CA LEU A 48 6.03 7.01 1.96
C LEU A 48 6.21 5.54 2.36
N TYR A 49 5.69 4.62 1.56
CA TYR A 49 5.81 3.19 1.80
C TYR A 49 7.28 2.75 1.82
N SER A 50 8.06 3.19 0.82
CA SER A 50 9.49 2.94 0.77
C SER A 50 10.19 3.50 2.02
N SER A 51 9.91 4.75 2.41
CA SER A 51 10.51 5.34 3.61
C SER A 51 10.20 4.58 4.91
N ARG A 52 8.98 4.08 5.05
CA ARG A 52 8.48 3.42 6.27
C ARG A 52 8.96 1.98 6.39
N TRP A 53 9.09 1.29 5.25
CA TRP A 53 9.54 -0.10 5.16
C TRP A 53 11.02 -0.24 4.80
N LYS A 54 11.78 0.86 4.77
CA LYS A 54 13.25 0.82 4.71
C LYS A 54 13.77 0.06 5.93
N THR A 55 14.06 -1.22 5.76
CA THR A 55 14.92 -1.93 6.69
C THR A 55 16.38 -1.54 6.39
N PRO A 56 17.27 -1.41 7.40
CA PRO A 56 18.65 -0.95 7.20
C PRO A 56 19.54 -1.86 6.31
N ASN A 57 19.04 -2.97 5.77
CA ASN A 57 19.85 -3.91 5.00
C ASN A 57 19.00 -4.65 3.96
N ASP A 58 18.78 -4.07 2.77
CA ASP A 58 17.73 -4.62 1.90
C ASP A 58 17.94 -4.63 0.38
N LEU A 59 19.12 -5.07 -0.06
CA LEU A 59 19.26 -5.58 -1.43
C LEU A 59 18.54 -6.92 -1.63
N ARG A 60 18.23 -7.66 -0.56
CA ARG A 60 17.60 -8.99 -0.65
C ARG A 60 16.07 -8.93 -0.80
N GLN A 61 15.34 -8.03 -0.14
CA GLN A 61 13.90 -7.88 -0.39
C GLN A 61 13.61 -7.17 -1.71
N ALA A 62 14.43 -6.17 -2.09
CA ALA A 62 14.27 -5.52 -3.39
C ALA A 62 14.35 -6.52 -4.56
N LEU A 63 15.24 -7.51 -4.45
CA LEU A 63 15.34 -8.63 -5.41
C LEU A 63 14.14 -9.58 -5.34
N ILE A 64 13.61 -9.88 -4.15
CA ILE A 64 12.38 -10.68 -4.01
C ILE A 64 11.18 -9.98 -4.66
N TYR A 65 11.13 -8.66 -4.64
CA TYR A 65 10.07 -7.87 -5.27
C TYR A 65 10.21 -7.69 -6.77
N LEU A 66 11.44 -7.64 -7.30
CA LEU A 66 11.70 -7.61 -8.75
C LEU A 66 11.52 -8.97 -9.43
N LEU A 67 11.65 -10.08 -8.70
CA LEU A 67 11.53 -11.44 -9.25
C LEU A 67 10.11 -12.03 -9.20
N LEU A 68 9.16 -11.35 -8.54
CA LEU A 68 7.75 -11.72 -8.49
C LEU A 68 6.86 -10.90 -9.45
N TRP A 69 7.48 -10.16 -10.39
CA TRP A 69 6.83 -9.61 -11.58
C TRP A 69 7.63 -9.96 -12.84
#